data_AF-A5FTT8-F1
#
_entry.id   AF-A5FTT8-F1
#
_cell.length_a   1.000
_cell.length_b   1.000
_cell.length_c   1.000
_cell.angle_alpha   90.00
_cell.angle_beta   90.00
_cell.angle_gamma   90.00
#
_symmetry.space_group_name_H-M   'P 1'
#
loop_
_entity.id
_entity.type
_entity.pdbx_description
1 polymer ?
#
loop_
_entity_poly.entity_id
_entity_poly.type
_entity_poly.pdbx_seq_one_letter_code
_entity_poly.pdbx_strand_id
1 'polypeptide(L)' 'MPPTTVLAYGHPKGGTPSMLAAPLVALDLPLRVLVRVRDDGQTVIAFHPIGAMLRRSGVPNALADKLDAAQQILLKAVSP' A
#
# COMPACT_ATOMS: atom_id res chain seq x y z
N MET A 1 16.14 15.36 9.32
CA MET A 1 15.32 14.24 8.83
C MET A 1 16.12 12.97 9.03
N PRO A 2 15.68 12.04 9.89
CA PRO A 2 16.37 10.76 10.09
C PRO A 2 16.35 9.94 8.78
N PRO A 3 17.20 8.89 8.66
CA PRO A 3 17.19 8.01 7.49
C PRO A 3 15.77 7.57 7.13
N THR A 4 15.37 7.89 5.91
CA THR A 4 13.99 7.75 5.44
C THR A 4 14.00 7.35 3.97
N THR A 5 13.27 6.28 3.65
CA THR A 5 13.11 5.76 2.30
C THR A 5 11.64 5.49 2.04
N VAL A 6 11.15 5.90 0.86
CA VAL A 6 9.82 5.52 0.37
C VAL A 6 10.01 4.53 -0.78
N LEU A 7 9.46 3.33 -0.64
CA LEU A 7 9.38 2.36 -1.72
C LEU A 7 8.01 2.48 -2.37
N ALA A 8 8.00 2.71 -3.68
CA ALA A 8 6.81 2.57 -4.52
C ALA A 8 6.85 1.19 -5.19
N TYR A 9 5.75 0.45 -5.13
CA TYR A 9 5.65 -0.90 -5.66
C TYR A 9 4.23 -1.21 -6.17
N GLY A 10 4.11 -2.11 -7.13
CA GLY A 10 2.82 -2.47 -7.69
C GLY A 10 2.91 -3.57 -8.73
N HIS A 11 1.75 -4.15 -9.05
CA HIS A 11 1.61 -5.16 -10.07
C HIS A 11 0.37 -4.85 -10.95
N PRO A 12 0.51 -4.69 -12.28
CA PRO A 12 -0.60 -4.30 -13.16
C PRO A 12 -1.84 -5.20 -13.05
N LYS A 13 -1.65 -6.52 -12.86
CA LYS A 13 -2.75 -7.48 -12.62
C LYS A 13 -3.70 -7.10 -11.47
N GLY A 14 -3.24 -6.35 -10.46
CA GLY A 14 -4.08 -5.83 -9.37
C GLY A 14 -4.48 -4.37 -9.56
N GLY A 15 -3.53 -3.53 -9.97
CA GLY A 15 -3.73 -2.08 -10.08
C GLY A 15 -4.64 -1.66 -11.23
N THR A 16 -4.41 -2.19 -12.44
CA THR A 16 -5.14 -1.77 -13.64
C THR A 16 -6.65 -2.03 -13.54
N PRO A 17 -7.13 -3.21 -13.10
CA PRO A 17 -8.56 -3.42 -12.91
C PRO A 17 -9.18 -2.47 -11.88
N SER A 18 -8.43 -2.10 -10.83
CA SER A 18 -8.89 -1.17 -9.81
C SER A 18 -9.04 0.25 -10.37
N MET A 19 -8.09 0.70 -11.18
CA MET A 19 -8.17 2.00 -11.89
C MET A 19 -9.31 2.03 -12.91
N LEU A 20 -9.57 0.92 -13.62
CA LEU A 20 -10.72 0.86 -14.54
C LEU A 20 -12.06 0.92 -13.80
N ALA A 21 -12.15 0.28 -12.63
CA ALA A 21 -13.36 0.30 -11.81
C ALA A 21 -13.61 1.66 -11.13
N ALA A 22 -12.54 2.34 -10.68
CA ALA A 22 -12.61 3.65 -10.05
C ALA A 22 -11.39 4.50 -10.43
N PRO A 23 -11.43 5.31 -11.51
CA PRO A 23 -10.26 6.00 -12.05
C PRO A 23 -9.47 6.87 -11.06
N LEU A 24 -10.16 7.49 -10.08
CA LEU A 24 -9.51 8.35 -9.09
C LEU A 24 -8.55 7.60 -8.17
N VAL A 25 -8.66 6.27 -8.02
CA VAL A 25 -7.70 5.49 -7.24
C VAL A 25 -6.32 5.43 -7.88
N ALA A 26 -6.17 5.90 -9.12
CA ALA A 26 -4.86 6.11 -9.73
C ALA A 26 -3.99 7.13 -8.98
N LEU A 27 -4.58 8.00 -8.13
CA LEU A 27 -3.83 8.90 -7.25
C LEU A 27 -3.23 8.19 -6.03
N ASP A 28 -3.85 7.07 -5.62
CA ASP A 28 -3.42 6.26 -4.49
C ASP A 28 -2.47 5.12 -4.91
N LEU A 29 -2.39 4.85 -6.21
CA LEU A 29 -1.53 3.84 -6.81
C LEU A 29 -0.32 4.50 -7.51
N PRO A 30 0.87 3.84 -7.55
CA PRO A 30 1.18 2.54 -6.98
C PRO A 30 1.18 2.54 -5.45
N LEU A 31 1.22 1.35 -4.85
CA LEU A 31 1.33 1.20 -3.41
C LEU A 31 2.65 1.82 -2.93
N ARG A 32 2.63 2.39 -1.73
CA ARG A 32 3.80 3.02 -1.12
C ARG A 32 3.99 2.51 0.29
N VAL A 33 5.25 2.29 0.66
CA VAL A 33 5.66 2.01 2.02
C VAL A 33 6.79 2.95 2.42
N LEU A 34 6.62 3.58 3.59
CA LEU A 34 7.61 4.43 4.23
C LEU A 34 8.41 3.57 5.20
N VAL A 35 9.73 3.56 5.05
CA VAL A 35 10.68 3.00 6.01
C VAL A 35 11.47 4.16 6.58
N ARG A 36 11.42 4.36 7.89
CA ARG A 36 12.15 5.46 8.54
C ARG A 36 12.65 5.09 9.92
N VAL A 37 13.71 5.76 10.35
CA VAL A 37 14.16 5.73 11.74
C VAL A 37 13.36 6.77 12.55
N ARG A 38 12.89 6.39 13.74
CA ARG A 38 12.25 7.27 14.73
C ARG A 38 13.29 7.92 15.63
N ASP A 39 12.87 8.91 16.40
CA ASP A 39 13.76 9.67 17.30
C ASP A 39 14.36 8.80 18.42
N ASP A 40 13.71 7.68 18.75
CA ASP A 40 14.18 6.65 19.69
C ASP A 40 15.15 5.63 19.06
N GLY A 41 15.56 5.84 17.80
CA GLY A 41 16.45 4.95 17.06
C GLY A 41 15.78 3.73 16.44
N GLN A 42 14.48 3.51 16.65
CA GLN A 42 13.77 2.36 16.07
C GLN A 42 13.44 2.57 14.60
N THR A 43 13.66 1.55 13.77
CA THR A 43 13.18 1.53 12.38
C THR A 43 11.71 1.14 12.35
N VAL A 44 10.90 1.93 11.67
CA VAL A 44 9.47 1.65 11.49
C VAL A 44 9.06 1.66 10.04
N ILE A 45 8.01 0.89 9.79
CA ILE A 45 7.38 0.73 8.48
C ILE A 45 5.96 1.27 8.59
N ALA A 46 5.57 2.12 7.64
CA ALA A 46 4.24 2.70 7.59
C ALA A 46 3.71 2.72 6.15
N PHE A 47 2.42 2.42 6.00
CA PHE A 47 1.72 2.49 4.72
C PHE A 47 0.25 2.79 4.98
N HIS A 48 -0.44 3.34 3.97
CA HIS A 48 -1.88 3.54 4.07
C HIS A 48 -2.63 2.20 3.90
N PRO A 49 -3.73 1.96 4.63
CA PRO A 49 -4.51 0.73 4.54
C PRO A 49 -5.28 0.69 3.20
N ILE A 50 -4.65 0.15 2.16
CA ILE A 50 -5.10 0.39 0.78
C ILE A 50 -6.46 -0.21 0.51
N GLY A 51 -6.76 -1.43 0.96
CA GLY A 51 -8.06 -2.04 0.69
C GLY A 51 -9.20 -1.24 1.30
N ALA A 52 -9.02 -0.67 2.49
CA ALA A 52 -10.03 0.20 3.10
C ALA A 52 -10.22 1.50 2.32
N MET A 53 -9.15 2.08 1.76
CA MET A 53 -9.25 3.27 0.89
C MET A 53 -9.94 2.94 -0.43
N LEU A 54 -9.56 1.86 -1.09
CA LEU A 54 -10.15 1.44 -2.37
C LEU A 54 -11.64 1.14 -2.26
N ARG A 55 -12.06 0.44 -1.19
CA ARG A 55 -13.48 0.19 -0.92
C ARG A 55 -14.26 1.50 -0.76
N ARG A 56 -13.68 2.50 -0.06
CA ARG A 56 -14.30 3.83 0.08
C ARG A 56 -14.38 4.61 -1.24
N SER A 57 -13.43 4.37 -2.15
CA SER A 57 -13.39 4.97 -3.49
C SER A 57 -14.24 4.23 -4.53
N GLY A 58 -15.04 3.23 -4.13
CA GLY A 58 -15.96 2.51 -5.02
C GLY A 58 -15.35 1.30 -5.74
N VAL A 59 -14.13 0.87 -5.40
CA VAL A 59 -13.54 -0.34 -5.99
C VAL A 59 -14.23 -1.59 -5.41
N PRO A 60 -14.61 -2.57 -6.24
CA PRO A 60 -15.17 -3.84 -5.78
C PRO A 60 -14.29 -4.54 -4.73
N ASN A 61 -14.92 -5.12 -3.69
CA ASN A 61 -14.21 -5.79 -2.60
C ASN A 61 -13.17 -6.80 -3.09
N ALA A 62 -13.53 -7.64 -4.06
CA ALA A 62 -12.62 -8.63 -4.62
C ALA A 62 -11.34 -8.05 -5.26
N LEU A 63 -11.38 -6.80 -5.74
CA LEU A 63 -10.19 -6.10 -6.24
C LEU A 63 -9.41 -5.42 -5.10
N ALA A 64 -10.12 -4.81 -4.14
CA ALA A 64 -9.51 -4.23 -2.96
C ALA A 64 -8.76 -5.29 -2.12
N ASP A 65 -9.33 -6.48 -1.95
CA ASP A 65 -8.75 -7.60 -1.20
C ASP A 65 -7.42 -8.07 -1.80
N LYS A 66 -7.29 -8.06 -3.14
CA LYS A 66 -6.04 -8.42 -3.83
C LYS A 66 -4.91 -7.45 -3.51
N LEU A 67 -5.20 -6.15 -3.41
CA LEU A 67 -4.20 -5.14 -3.08
C LEU A 67 -3.89 -5.11 -1.57
N ASP A 68 -4.87 -5.39 -0.70
CA ASP A 68 -4.64 -5.64 0.74
C ASP A 68 -3.66 -6.82 0.92
N ALA A 69 -3.86 -7.93 0.20
CA ALA A 69 -2.97 -9.09 0.28
C ALA A 69 -1.52 -8.75 -0.07
N ALA A 70 -1.28 -7.82 -1.01
CA ALA A 70 0.05 -7.35 -1.35
C ALA A 70 0.72 -6.60 -0.18
N GLN A 71 -0.04 -5.81 0.60
CA GLN A 71 0.47 -5.16 1.81
C GLN A 71 0.74 -6.15 2.94
N GLN A 72 -0.07 -7.20 3.06
CA GLN A 72 0.15 -8.26 4.06
C GLN A 72 1.46 -9.03 3.84
N ILE A 73 1.95 -9.14 2.61
CA ILE A 73 3.27 -9.72 2.33
C ILE A 73 4.39 -8.90 3.00
N LEU A 74 4.30 -7.56 2.95
CA LEU A 74 5.27 -6.70 3.62
C LEU A 74 5.26 -6.92 5.14
N LEU A 75 4.06 -6.97 5.74
CA LEU A 75 3.93 -7.21 7.18
C LEU A 75 4.53 -8.56 7.58
N LYS A 76 4.27 -9.62 6.80
CA LYS A 76 4.83 -10.95 7.06
C LYS A 76 6.34 -10.99 6.91
N ALA A 77 6.91 -10.25 5.96
CA ALA A 77 8.35 -10.23 5.72
C ALA A 77 9.16 -9.54 6.83
N VAL A 78 8.50 -8.71 7.64
CA VAL A 78 9.14 -7.95 8.74
C VAL A 78 8.69 -8.39 10.13
N SER A 79 7.74 -9.32 10.20
CA SER A 79 7.35 -9.97 11.46
C SER A 79 8.38 -11.06 11.77
N PRO A 80 8.84 -11.18 13.03
CA PRO A 80 9.78 -12.23 13.45
C PRO A 80 9.16 -13.63 13.41
#